data_AF-A0A2R4X4L5-F1
#
_entry.id   AF-A0A2R4X4L5-F1
#
_cell.length_a   1.000
_cell.length_b   1.000
_cell.length_c   1.000
_cell.angle_alpha   90.00
_cell.angle_beta   90.00
_cell.angle_gamma   90.00
#
_symmetry.space_group_name_H-M   'P 1'
#
loop_
_entity.id
_entity.type
_entity.pdbx_description
1 polymer ?
#
loop_
_entity_poly.entity_id
_entity_poly.type
_entity_poly.pdbx_seq_one_letter_code
_entity_poly.pdbx_strand_id
1 'polypeptide(L)' 'MTTAQIADRTRLSPRTVRNALSRLDGRNLVRERPSFRDARKTLYEPSATLDTTHE' A
#
# COMPACT_ATOMS: atom_id res chain seq x y z
N MET A 1 4.50 3.13 -1.37
CA MET A 1 3.64 4.33 -1.58
C MET A 1 2.91 4.68 -0.29
N THR A 2 2.53 5.94 -0.08
CA THR A 2 1.68 6.32 1.07
C THR A 2 0.19 6.16 0.74
N THR A 3 -0.68 6.06 1.75
CA THR A 3 -2.15 6.00 1.56
C THR A 3 -2.67 7.16 0.72
N ALA A 4 -2.13 8.37 0.92
CA ALA A 4 -2.51 9.56 0.17
C ALA A 4 -2.20 9.44 -1.32
N GLN A 5 -1.01 8.94 -1.67
CA GLN A 5 -0.64 8.70 -3.07
C GLN A 5 -1.50 7.63 -3.72
N ILE A 6 -1.89 6.59 -2.97
CA ILE A 6 -2.76 5.52 -3.48
C ILE A 6 -4.17 6.08 -3.73
N ALA A 7 -4.70 6.91 -2.82
CA ALA A 7 -5.99 7.56 -2.98
C ALA A 7 -6.03 8.47 -4.21
N ASP A 8 -4.99 9.28 -4.40
CA ASP A 8 -4.86 10.15 -5.57
C ASP A 8 -4.84 9.35 -6.89
N ARG A 9 -3.98 8.32 -6.96
CA ARG A 9 -3.84 7.48 -8.17
C ARG A 9 -5.10 6.68 -8.52
N THR A 10 -5.79 6.15 -7.51
CA THR A 10 -6.99 5.33 -7.70
C THR A 10 -8.27 6.16 -7.81
N ARG A 11 -8.20 7.46 -7.51
CA ARG A 11 -9.36 8.36 -7.35
C ARG A 11 -10.40 7.84 -6.35
N LEU A 12 -9.97 7.01 -5.41
CA LEU A 12 -10.81 6.49 -4.33
C LEU A 12 -10.71 7.39 -3.10
N SER A 13 -11.78 7.39 -2.30
CA SER A 13 -11.75 8.02 -0.98
C SER A 13 -10.65 7.40 -0.10
N PRO A 14 -9.94 8.20 0.73
CA PRO A 14 -8.94 7.68 1.68
C PRO A 14 -9.49 6.58 2.61
N ARG A 15 -10.78 6.64 2.96
CA ARG A 15 -11.46 5.60 3.73
C ARG A 15 -11.56 4.28 2.97
N THR A 16 -11.90 4.35 1.69
CA THR A 16 -11.98 3.17 0.81
C THR A 16 -10.60 2.56 0.61
N VAL A 17 -9.58 3.38 0.38
CA VAL A 17 -8.19 2.92 0.25
C VAL A 17 -7.73 2.22 1.52
N ARG A 18 -7.96 2.80 2.70
CA ARG A 18 -7.59 2.15 3.97
C ARG A 18 -8.29 0.80 4.13
N ASN A 19 -9.58 0.73 3.83
CA ASN A 19 -10.34 -0.53 3.90
C ASN A 19 -9.78 -1.58 2.93
N ALA A 20 -9.43 -1.18 1.70
CA ALA A 20 -8.79 -2.05 0.73
C ALA A 20 -7.41 -2.52 1.20
N LEU A 21 -6.58 -1.62 1.73
CA LEU A 21 -5.25 -1.95 2.27
C LEU A 21 -5.34 -2.94 3.44
N SER A 22 -6.26 -2.74 4.40
CA SER A 22 -6.48 -3.70 5.49
C SER A 22 -6.94 -5.07 4.98
N ARG A 23 -7.76 -5.10 3.92
CA ARG A 23 -8.19 -6.38 3.29
C ARG A 23 -7.07 -7.07 2.52
N LEU A 24 -6.17 -6.30 1.89
CA LEU A 24 -4.99 -6.83 1.20
C LEU A 24 -3.93 -7.31 2.19
N ASP A 25 -3.77 -6.62 3.31
CA ASP A 25 -2.85 -6.99 4.40
C ASP A 25 -3.29 -8.30 5.06
N GLY A 26 -4.59 -8.46 5.33
CA GLY A 26 -5.16 -9.73 5.81
C GLY A 26 -5.02 -10.90 4.82
N ARG A 27 -4.69 -10.64 3.54
CA ARG A 27 -4.36 -11.65 2.53
C ARG A 27 -2.86 -11.76 2.27
N ASN A 28 -2.05 -11.05 3.05
CA ASN A 28 -0.60 -10.96 2.92
C ASN A 28 -0.17 -10.55 1.49
N LEU A 29 -0.95 -9.67 0.84
CA LEU A 29 -0.72 -9.13 -0.51
C LEU A 29 -0.02 -7.76 -0.50
N VAL A 30 0.05 -7.12 0.67
CA VAL A 30 0.70 -5.83 0.89
C VAL A 30 1.47 -5.91 2.21
N ARG A 31 2.59 -5.22 2.30
CA ARG A 31 3.34 -5.02 3.54
C ARG A 31 3.23 -3.58 3.97
N GLU A 32 2.88 -3.40 5.24
CA GLU A 32 2.89 -2.12 5.92
C GLU A 32 4.26 -1.90 6.59
N ARG A 33 4.89 -0.74 6.35
CA ARG A 33 6.14 -0.36 7.01
C ARG A 33 6.14 1.13 7.38
N PRO A 34 6.71 1.52 8.54
CA PRO A 34 6.92 2.92 8.85
C PRO A 34 7.92 3.53 7.86
N SER A 35 7.64 4.75 7.42
CA SER A 35 8.54 5.51 6.54
C SER A 35 9.78 5.94 7.31
N PHE A 36 10.95 5.59 6.78
CA PHE A 36 12.23 6.01 7.34
C PHE A 36 12.40 7.53 7.35
N ARG A 37 11.78 8.24 6.39
CA ARG A 37 11.88 9.71 6.26
C ARG A 37 10.95 10.48 7.21
N ASP A 38 9.85 9.88 7.62
CA ASP A 38 8.90 10.46 8.58
C ASP A 38 8.11 9.31 9.22
N ALA A 39 8.39 9.01 10.48
CA ALA A 39 7.82 7.86 11.18
C ALA A 39 6.29 7.95 11.38
N ARG A 40 5.68 9.13 11.16
CA ARG A 40 4.21 9.31 11.21
C ARG A 40 3.55 8.84 9.92
N LYS A 41 4.32 8.60 8.86
CA LYS A 41 3.83 8.08 7.58
C LYS A 41 4.06 6.59 7.50
N THR A 42 3.01 5.90 7.11
CA THR A 42 3.07 4.50 6.72
C THR A 42 3.30 4.38 5.22
N LEU A 43 4.25 3.54 4.84
CA LEU A 43 4.48 3.08 3.48
C LEU A 43 3.83 1.71 3.30
N TYR A 44 3.09 1.60 2.21
CA TYR A 44 2.53 0.36 1.71
C TYR A 44 3.33 -0.09 0.49
N GLU A 45 3.80 -1.32 0.56
CA GLU A 45 4.56 -1.98 -0.51
C GLU A 45 3.83 -3.26 -0.91
N PRO A 46 3.68 -3.59 -2.19
CA PRO A 46 3.13 -4.89 -2.57
C PRO A 46 4.02 -5.99 -1.97
N SER A 47 3.42 -7.00 -1.34
CA SER A 47 4.18 -8.20 -1.00
C SER A 47 4.57 -8.82 -2.35
N ALA A 48 5.85 -8.92 -2.65
CA ALA A 48 6.31 -9.51 -3.90
C ALA A 48 5.87 -10.97 -3.98
N THR A 49 4.69 -11.22 -4.56
CA THR A 49 4.22 -12.51 -5.09
C THR A 49 4.04 -12.46 -6.60
N LEU A 50 4.37 -11.33 -7.23
CA LEU A 50 4.52 -11.26 -8.66
C LEU A 50 6.01 -11.43 -8.96
N ASP A 51 6.36 -12.68 -9.24
CA ASP A 51 7.27 -12.97 -10.34
C ASP A 51 6.81 -12.10 -11.52
N THR A 52 7.48 -10.98 -11.70
CA THR A 52 7.45 -10.24 -12.95
C THR A 52 8.91 -10.00 -13.26
N THR A 53 9.55 -11.10 -13.66
CA THR A 53 10.34 -11.12 -14.89
C THR A 53 9.68 -10.17 -15.89
N HIS A 54 10.18 -8.94 -15.96
CA HIS A 54 10.09 -8.16 -17.17
C HIS A 54 11.50 -8.21 -17.74
N GLU A 55 11.60 -8.96 -18.83
CA GLU A 55 12.69 -9.10 -19.79
C GLU A 55 13.57 -7.85 -19.95
#